data_AF-A0A7S1S8X3-F1
#
_entry.id   AF-A0A7S1S8X3-F1
#
_cell.length_a   1.000
_cell.length_b   1.000
_cell.length_c   1.000
_cell.angle_alpha   90.00
_cell.angle_beta   90.00
_cell.angle_gamma   90.00
#
_symmetry.space_group_name_H-M   'P 1'
#
loop_
_entity.id
_entity.type
_entity.pdbx_description
1 polymer ?
#
loop_
_entity_poly.entity_id
_entity_poly.type
_entity_poly.pdbx_seq_one_letter_code
_entity_poly.pdbx_strand_id
1 'polypeptide(L)'
;QEPEAAGPRALRWLESDSFHLVTALVTVLNLLTVCTELTHPGVNYGPINMAFLVFYQAELLLNLAYKRRSFFCGAFETVWWNWLDFFIVASGTLEFQLHGVSGSHGNTFWASGLRTLRLLRLVRIMKVVKLIWRSDMAWAEGHAFQTFMMLVISFNTLIMGFEEQWSAFPMWPCVDSALLIIYIFELLVRIKHSGCRFFRGSEATELVWNWLDLLIVVGGVVDACFVPSAQGGGKLGNAVTMLRMARLARVFRLVRLVRAVPPLYTLTVGIAKAMQGVGWVMVLTVSVLYICSLVGVKLVGRGWVLPGGLAEADAARVAETFRDIPIGFFNLFKA
;
A
#
# COMPACT_ATOMS: atom_id res chain seq x y z
N GLN A 1 -28.06 -24.68 4.03
CA GLN A 1 -29.10 -23.89 4.71
C GLN A 1 -28.98 -22.47 4.18
N GLU A 2 -29.89 -22.07 3.29
CA GLU A 2 -29.95 -20.70 2.77
C GLU A 2 -30.22 -19.73 3.93
N PRO A 3 -29.55 -18.57 4.01
CA PRO A 3 -29.85 -17.60 5.05
C PRO A 3 -31.26 -17.04 4.79
N GLU A 4 -32.08 -17.10 5.84
CA GLU A 4 -33.46 -16.59 5.91
C GLU A 4 -33.60 -15.23 5.20
N ALA A 5 -34.51 -15.16 4.23
CA ALA A 5 -34.74 -13.97 3.42
C ALA A 5 -35.02 -12.74 4.30
N ALA A 6 -34.14 -11.75 4.22
CA ALA A 6 -34.30 -10.47 4.90
C ALA A 6 -35.52 -9.73 4.34
N GLY A 7 -36.49 -9.44 5.20
CA GLY A 7 -37.51 -8.41 5.00
C GLY A 7 -38.64 -8.70 3.99
N PRO A 8 -39.66 -7.81 3.94
CA PRO A 8 -40.80 -7.94 3.03
C PRO A 8 -40.37 -7.80 1.56
N ARG A 9 -40.89 -8.69 0.68
CA ARG A 9 -40.53 -8.76 -0.75
C ARG A 9 -40.67 -7.43 -1.52
N ALA A 10 -41.61 -6.57 -1.11
CA ALA A 10 -41.83 -5.26 -1.71
C ALA A 10 -40.67 -4.27 -1.51
N LEU A 11 -39.79 -4.50 -0.53
CA LEU A 11 -38.64 -3.63 -0.23
C LEU A 11 -37.31 -4.23 -0.72
N ARG A 12 -37.33 -5.32 -1.49
CA ARG A 12 -36.10 -5.97 -1.98
C ARG A 12 -35.29 -5.09 -2.94
N TRP A 13 -35.92 -4.11 -3.59
CA TRP A 13 -35.24 -3.12 -4.42
C TRP A 13 -34.27 -2.23 -3.61
N LEU A 14 -34.39 -2.20 -2.28
CA LEU A 14 -33.45 -1.50 -1.39
C LEU A 14 -32.05 -2.13 -1.39
N GLU A 15 -31.93 -3.40 -1.79
CA GLU A 15 -30.66 -4.10 -2.00
C GLU A 15 -30.16 -3.97 -3.46
N SER A 16 -30.88 -3.25 -4.32
CA SER A 16 -30.48 -3.08 -5.72
C SER A 16 -29.32 -2.09 -5.87
N ASP A 17 -28.41 -2.39 -6.78
CA ASP A 17 -27.32 -1.49 -7.19
C ASP A 17 -27.82 -0.10 -7.61
N SER A 18 -29.00 -0.01 -8.22
CA SER A 18 -29.58 1.28 -8.61
C SER A 18 -29.89 2.14 -7.38
N PHE A 19 -30.40 1.55 -6.30
CA PHE A 19 -30.65 2.28 -5.06
C PHE A 19 -29.35 2.68 -4.35
N HIS A 20 -28.36 1.79 -4.34
CA HIS A 20 -27.03 2.09 -3.83
C HIS A 20 -26.34 3.22 -4.63
N LEU A 21 -26.52 3.27 -5.94
CA LEU A 21 -26.00 4.35 -6.78
C LEU A 21 -26.70 5.69 -6.50
N VAL A 22 -28.02 5.70 -6.31
CA VAL A 22 -28.75 6.92 -5.96
C VAL A 22 -28.32 7.45 -4.59
N THR A 23 -28.25 6.58 -3.58
CA THR A 23 -27.78 6.97 -2.23
C THR A 23 -26.33 7.46 -2.23
N ALA A 24 -25.46 6.86 -3.04
CA ALA A 24 -24.10 7.33 -3.27
C ALA A 24 -24.07 8.73 -3.90
N LEU A 25 -24.81 8.94 -4.99
CA LEU A 25 -24.88 10.22 -5.69
C LEU A 25 -25.38 11.34 -4.78
N VAL A 26 -26.44 11.08 -4.01
CA VAL A 26 -26.97 12.04 -3.03
C VAL A 26 -25.94 12.37 -1.96
N THR A 27 -25.19 11.38 -1.49
CA THR A 27 -24.13 11.58 -0.50
C THR A 27 -22.97 12.42 -1.05
N VAL A 28 -22.54 12.18 -2.29
CA VAL A 28 -21.52 12.98 -2.96
C VAL A 28 -22.01 14.41 -3.20
N LEU A 29 -23.25 14.59 -3.66
CA LEU A 29 -23.82 15.92 -3.89
C LEU A 29 -23.95 16.73 -2.60
N ASN A 30 -24.33 16.08 -1.49
CA ASN A 30 -24.35 16.69 -0.17
C ASN A 30 -22.94 17.12 0.27
N LEU A 31 -21.92 16.29 0.06
CA LEU A 31 -20.53 16.66 0.35
C LEU A 31 -20.08 17.88 -0.47
N LEU A 32 -20.39 17.90 -1.77
CA LEU A 32 -20.10 19.05 -2.64
C LEU A 32 -20.81 20.31 -2.14
N THR A 33 -22.05 20.19 -1.68
CA THR A 33 -22.81 21.31 -1.10
C THR A 33 -22.16 21.85 0.18
N VAL A 34 -21.61 20.98 1.02
CA VAL A 34 -20.84 21.40 2.20
C VAL A 34 -19.56 22.14 1.78
N CYS A 35 -18.86 21.66 0.75
CA CYS A 35 -17.68 22.36 0.23
C CYS A 35 -18.03 23.74 -0.34
N THR A 36 -19.14 23.87 -1.07
CA THR A 36 -19.56 25.18 -1.61
C THR A 36 -20.08 26.12 -0.53
N GLU A 37 -20.73 25.62 0.53
CA GLU A 37 -21.13 26.41 1.70
C GLU A 37 -19.91 27.07 2.38
N LEU A 38 -18.76 26.39 2.38
CA LEU A 38 -17.50 26.93 2.91
C LEU A 38 -16.87 28.00 2.01
N THR A 39 -17.02 27.89 0.68
CA THR A 39 -16.43 28.86 -0.26
C THR A 39 -17.32 30.08 -0.51
N HIS A 40 -18.65 29.92 -0.40
CA HIS A 40 -19.63 30.97 -0.69
C HIS A 40 -20.66 31.11 0.43
N PRO A 41 -20.29 31.73 1.57
CA PRO A 41 -21.17 31.85 2.74
C PRO A 41 -22.42 32.72 2.53
N GLY A 42 -22.53 33.45 1.41
CA GLY A 42 -23.65 34.35 1.10
C GLY A 42 -24.87 33.68 0.43
N VAL A 43 -24.78 32.40 0.07
CA VAL A 43 -25.87 31.68 -0.61
C VAL A 43 -26.73 30.92 0.41
N ASN A 44 -28.05 30.92 0.23
CA ASN A 44 -28.96 30.18 1.11
C ASN A 44 -29.04 28.70 0.71
N TYR A 45 -28.29 27.85 1.40
CA TYR A 45 -28.29 26.39 1.22
C TYR A 45 -29.41 25.67 1.99
N GLY A 46 -30.26 26.38 2.75
CA GLY A 46 -31.30 25.81 3.61
C GLY A 46 -32.23 24.80 2.89
N PRO A 47 -32.83 25.15 1.74
CA PRO A 47 -33.74 24.25 1.02
C PRO A 47 -33.07 22.96 0.54
N ILE A 48 -31.83 23.08 0.03
CA ILE A 48 -31.05 21.93 -0.46
C ILE A 48 -30.69 21.00 0.70
N ASN A 49 -30.23 21.57 1.82
CA ASN A 49 -29.92 20.82 3.04
C ASN A 49 -31.15 20.10 3.61
N MET A 50 -32.34 20.71 3.50
CA MET A 50 -33.60 20.08 3.88
C MET A 50 -33.93 18.89 2.96
N ALA A 51 -33.76 19.03 1.64
CA ALA A 51 -33.97 17.94 0.70
C ALA A 51 -33.07 16.72 1.01
N PHE A 52 -31.79 16.95 1.33
CA PHE A 52 -30.90 15.87 1.76
C PHE A 52 -31.33 15.21 3.07
N LEU A 53 -31.77 16.01 4.05
CA LEU A 53 -32.26 15.48 5.33
C LEU A 53 -33.50 14.60 5.14
N VAL A 54 -34.46 15.05 4.33
CA VAL A 54 -35.68 14.28 4.01
C VAL A 54 -35.32 12.98 3.30
N PHE A 55 -34.40 13.02 2.34
CA PHE A 55 -33.92 11.82 1.67
C PHE A 55 -33.30 10.83 2.66
N TYR A 56 -32.45 11.27 3.59
CA TYR A 56 -31.85 10.38 4.58
C TYR A 56 -32.84 9.86 5.62
N GLN A 57 -33.86 10.64 5.98
CA GLN A 57 -34.97 10.16 6.81
C GLN A 57 -35.73 9.04 6.09
N ALA A 58 -36.06 9.23 4.82
CA ALA A 58 -36.72 8.21 4.01
C ALA A 58 -35.85 6.95 3.86
N GLU A 59 -34.56 7.12 3.54
CA GLU A 59 -33.58 6.04 3.48
C GLU A 59 -33.52 5.23 4.80
N LEU A 60 -33.45 5.92 5.94
CA LEU A 60 -33.40 5.29 7.26
C LEU A 60 -34.69 4.53 7.56
N LEU A 61 -35.86 5.13 7.29
CA LEU A 61 -37.16 4.50 7.53
C LEU A 61 -37.36 3.26 6.67
N LEU A 62 -36.97 3.32 5.39
CA LEU A 62 -37.03 2.18 4.49
C LEU A 62 -36.09 1.06 4.95
N ASN A 63 -34.86 1.40 5.35
CA ASN A 63 -33.91 0.42 5.91
C ASN A 63 -34.41 -0.21 7.21
N LEU A 64 -35.02 0.58 8.10
CA LEU A 64 -35.60 0.08 9.35
C LEU A 64 -36.79 -0.85 9.08
N ALA A 65 -37.67 -0.49 8.14
CA ALA A 65 -38.81 -1.31 7.73
C ALA A 65 -38.38 -2.63 7.08
N TYR A 66 -37.28 -2.61 6.32
CA TYR A 66 -36.71 -3.77 5.65
C TYR A 66 -36.02 -4.72 6.65
N LYS A 67 -35.07 -4.23 7.44
CA LYS A 67 -34.23 -5.05 8.34
C LYS A 67 -34.88 -5.35 9.70
N ARG A 68 -35.89 -4.56 10.12
CA ARG A 68 -36.62 -4.71 11.39
C ARG A 68 -35.69 -4.92 12.58
N ARG A 69 -35.79 -6.07 13.28
CA ARG A 69 -34.97 -6.40 14.45
C ARG A 69 -33.48 -6.59 14.12
N SER A 70 -33.15 -6.98 12.89
CA SER A 70 -31.76 -7.13 12.42
C SER A 70 -31.07 -5.78 12.19
N PHE A 71 -31.80 -4.65 12.25
CA PHE A 71 -31.21 -3.32 12.10
C PHE A 71 -30.25 -2.97 13.25
N PHE A 72 -30.64 -3.29 14.49
CA PHE A 72 -29.88 -2.98 15.70
C PHE A 72 -29.12 -4.18 16.29
N CYS A 73 -29.49 -5.42 15.91
CA CYS A 73 -28.91 -6.63 16.47
C CYS A 73 -28.53 -7.58 15.33
N GLY A 74 -27.24 -7.73 15.07
CA GLY A 74 -26.66 -8.48 13.96
C GLY A 74 -25.13 -8.51 14.09
N ALA A 75 -24.42 -8.78 12.99
CA ALA A 75 -22.96 -8.71 12.98
C ALA A 75 -22.48 -7.29 13.35
N PHE A 76 -21.45 -7.19 14.18
CA PHE A 76 -20.97 -5.93 14.75
C PHE A 76 -20.74 -4.83 13.68
N GLU A 77 -20.17 -5.23 12.55
CA GLU A 77 -19.86 -4.33 11.44
C GLU A 77 -21.11 -3.74 10.76
N THR A 78 -22.13 -4.55 10.48
CA THR A 78 -23.37 -4.06 9.86
C THR A 78 -24.19 -3.21 10.82
N VAL A 79 -24.21 -3.58 12.10
CA VAL A 79 -24.90 -2.84 13.16
C VAL A 79 -24.27 -1.48 13.38
N TRP A 80 -22.94 -1.39 13.43
CA TRP A 80 -22.22 -0.12 13.61
C TRP A 80 -22.60 0.91 12.53
N TRP A 81 -22.61 0.49 11.26
CA TRP A 81 -22.97 1.36 10.16
C TRP A 81 -24.44 1.77 10.14
N ASN A 82 -25.34 0.96 10.70
CA ASN A 82 -26.76 1.29 10.82
C ASN A 82 -26.99 2.30 11.96
N TRP A 83 -26.29 2.13 13.09
CA TRP A 83 -26.29 3.09 14.20
C TRP A 83 -25.76 4.46 13.78
N LEU A 84 -24.69 4.49 12.99
CA LEU A 84 -24.13 5.72 12.45
C LEU A 84 -25.14 6.47 11.58
N ASP A 85 -25.85 5.78 10.68
CA ASP A 85 -26.91 6.41 9.87
C ASP A 85 -28.04 6.98 10.75
N PHE A 86 -28.45 6.22 11.77
CA PHE A 86 -29.47 6.65 12.72
C PHE A 86 -29.05 7.94 13.43
N PHE A 87 -27.83 8.00 13.98
CA PHE A 87 -27.33 9.19 14.67
C PHE A 87 -27.19 10.39 13.74
N ILE A 88 -26.73 10.21 12.51
CA ILE A 88 -26.62 11.29 11.51
C ILE A 88 -27.99 11.89 11.19
N VAL A 89 -29.01 11.05 11.01
CA VAL A 89 -30.37 11.50 10.71
C VAL A 89 -31.01 12.14 11.94
N ALA A 90 -30.79 11.56 13.12
CA ALA A 90 -31.29 12.10 14.39
C ALA A 90 -30.70 13.49 14.68
N SER A 91 -29.38 13.64 14.53
CA SER A 91 -28.71 14.94 14.75
C SER A 91 -29.17 16.01 13.76
N GLY A 92 -29.36 15.64 12.48
CA GLY A 92 -29.89 16.56 11.46
C GLY A 92 -31.35 16.95 11.71
N THR A 93 -32.17 16.01 12.19
CA THR A 93 -33.57 16.28 12.53
C THR A 93 -33.67 17.18 13.76
N LEU A 94 -32.84 16.95 14.78
CA LEU A 94 -32.73 17.81 15.96
C LEU A 94 -32.28 19.23 15.57
N GLU A 95 -31.28 19.36 14.71
CA GLU A 95 -30.81 20.65 14.21
C GLU A 95 -31.96 21.45 13.55
N PHE A 96 -32.74 20.80 12.68
CA PHE A 96 -33.89 21.42 12.02
C PHE A 96 -34.95 21.91 13.02
N GLN A 97 -35.33 21.05 13.98
CA GLN A 97 -36.31 21.39 15.00
C GLN A 97 -35.84 22.56 15.88
N LEU A 98 -34.57 22.55 16.29
CA LEU A 98 -33.99 23.63 17.10
C LEU A 98 -33.89 24.96 16.34
N HIS A 99 -33.66 24.92 15.03
CA HIS A 99 -33.66 26.12 14.21
C HIS A 99 -35.06 26.76 14.14
N GLY A 100 -36.12 25.95 14.12
CA GLY A 100 -37.50 26.43 14.21
C GLY A 100 -37.84 27.04 15.58
N VAL A 101 -37.39 26.41 16.66
CA VAL A 101 -37.67 26.85 18.05
C VAL A 101 -36.84 28.09 18.44
N SER A 102 -35.57 28.16 18.02
CA SER A 102 -34.69 29.29 18.34
C SER A 102 -35.16 30.62 17.73
N GLY A 103 -35.97 30.59 16.67
CA GLY A 103 -36.60 31.79 16.11
C GLY A 103 -37.71 32.37 16.99
N SER A 104 -38.26 31.59 17.92
CA SER A 104 -39.36 31.98 18.81
C SER A 104 -38.90 32.41 20.19
N HIS A 105 -37.83 31.82 20.73
CA HIS A 105 -37.32 32.09 22.07
C HIS A 105 -35.82 32.41 22.02
N GLY A 106 -35.45 33.68 22.20
CA GLY A 106 -34.08 34.21 22.13
C GLY A 106 -33.17 33.77 23.29
N ASN A 107 -33.11 32.46 23.60
CA ASN A 107 -32.30 31.90 24.67
C ASN A 107 -30.93 31.44 24.15
N THR A 108 -29.84 31.90 24.78
CA THR A 108 -28.43 31.64 24.41
C THR A 108 -28.03 30.15 24.50
N PHE A 109 -28.74 29.36 25.30
CA PHE A 109 -28.53 27.91 25.40
C PHE A 109 -28.80 27.20 24.06
N TRP A 110 -29.92 27.51 23.40
CA TRP A 110 -30.29 26.92 22.12
C TRP A 110 -29.35 27.33 20.99
N ALA A 111 -28.88 28.59 21.02
CA ALA A 111 -27.89 29.09 20.07
C ALA A 111 -26.53 28.34 20.17
N SER A 112 -26.12 28.00 21.40
CA SER A 112 -24.90 27.21 21.64
C SER A 112 -25.06 25.76 21.18
N GLY A 113 -26.22 25.15 21.46
CA GLY A 113 -26.58 23.83 20.94
C GLY A 113 -26.52 23.76 19.41
N LEU A 114 -27.07 24.76 18.72
CA LEU A 114 -27.02 24.85 17.25
C LEU A 114 -25.58 24.87 16.71
N ARG A 115 -24.63 25.56 17.37
CA ARG A 115 -23.22 25.55 16.94
C ARG A 115 -22.62 24.16 17.03
N THR A 116 -22.88 23.43 18.11
CA THR A 116 -22.37 22.06 18.28
C THR A 116 -22.98 21.08 17.27
N LEU A 117 -24.27 21.22 16.94
CA LEU A 117 -24.95 20.37 15.96
C LEU A 117 -24.46 20.64 14.53
N ARG A 118 -24.11 21.89 14.18
CA ARG A 118 -23.51 22.20 12.88
C ARG A 118 -22.20 21.44 12.65
N LEU A 119 -21.39 21.24 13.69
CA LEU A 119 -20.14 20.45 13.57
C LEU A 119 -20.43 18.97 13.28
N LEU A 120 -21.56 18.43 13.74
CA LEU A 120 -21.97 17.06 13.45
C LEU A 120 -22.30 16.83 11.97
N ARG A 121 -22.47 17.90 11.16
CA ARG A 121 -22.57 17.75 9.70
C ARG A 121 -21.31 17.10 9.10
N LEU A 122 -20.13 17.29 9.71
CA LEU A 122 -18.90 16.62 9.27
C LEU A 122 -18.95 15.10 9.48
N VAL A 123 -19.76 14.61 10.42
CA VAL A 123 -19.99 13.15 10.59
C VAL A 123 -20.62 12.56 9.33
N ARG A 124 -21.30 13.35 8.49
CA ARG A 124 -21.82 12.88 7.18
C ARG A 124 -20.72 12.45 6.22
N ILE A 125 -19.48 12.92 6.38
CA ILE A 125 -18.32 12.41 5.63
C ILE A 125 -18.17 10.90 5.88
N MET A 126 -18.55 10.40 7.06
CA MET A 126 -18.56 8.97 7.36
C MET A 126 -19.53 8.18 6.48
N LYS A 127 -20.58 8.79 5.88
CA LYS A 127 -21.40 8.11 4.87
C LYS A 127 -20.61 7.85 3.58
N VAL A 128 -19.72 8.76 3.19
CA VAL A 128 -18.80 8.53 2.07
C VAL A 128 -17.82 7.42 2.43
N VAL A 129 -17.29 7.44 3.66
CA VAL A 129 -16.42 6.35 4.14
C VAL A 129 -17.18 5.02 4.08
N LYS A 130 -18.41 4.96 4.58
CA LYS A 130 -19.29 3.78 4.50
C LYS A 130 -19.48 3.30 3.07
N LEU A 131 -19.74 4.22 2.13
CA LEU A 131 -19.89 3.93 0.72
C LEU A 131 -18.62 3.27 0.18
N ILE A 132 -17.47 3.93 0.36
CA ILE A 132 -16.17 3.42 -0.05
C ILE A 132 -15.92 2.06 0.60
N TRP A 133 -16.32 1.86 1.86
CA TRP A 133 -16.10 0.62 2.59
C TRP A 133 -16.97 -0.52 2.07
N ARG A 134 -18.21 -0.25 1.63
CA ARG A 134 -19.11 -1.24 1.02
C ARG A 134 -18.88 -1.49 -0.47
N SER A 135 -18.18 -0.61 -1.19
CA SER A 135 -17.93 -0.81 -2.62
C SER A 135 -17.05 -2.03 -2.88
N ASP A 136 -17.52 -2.96 -3.70
CA ASP A 136 -16.72 -4.11 -4.14
C ASP A 136 -15.60 -3.63 -5.06
N MET A 137 -14.36 -3.88 -4.65
CA MET A 137 -13.16 -3.46 -5.36
C MET A 137 -12.68 -4.50 -6.38
N ALA A 138 -13.59 -5.38 -6.84
CA ALA A 138 -13.27 -6.48 -7.76
C ALA A 138 -12.70 -5.98 -9.11
N TRP A 139 -13.07 -4.76 -9.52
CA TRP A 139 -12.53 -4.12 -10.73
C TRP A 139 -10.99 -3.97 -10.69
N ALA A 140 -10.39 -3.93 -9.51
CA ALA A 140 -8.94 -3.84 -9.33
C ALA A 140 -8.20 -5.14 -9.67
N GLU A 141 -8.89 -6.29 -9.73
CA GLU A 141 -8.31 -7.53 -10.26
C GLU A 141 -8.46 -7.63 -11.78
N GLY A 142 -9.18 -6.71 -12.41
CA GLY A 142 -9.38 -6.68 -13.85
C GLY A 142 -8.10 -6.39 -14.64
N HIS A 143 -8.00 -6.99 -15.83
CA HIS A 143 -6.84 -6.82 -16.72
C HIS A 143 -6.58 -5.37 -17.12
N ALA A 144 -7.63 -4.55 -17.26
CA ALA A 144 -7.48 -3.13 -17.59
C ALA A 144 -6.72 -2.37 -16.49
N PHE A 145 -7.08 -2.58 -15.23
CA PHE A 145 -6.40 -1.94 -14.10
C PHE A 145 -4.98 -2.47 -13.92
N GLN A 146 -4.77 -3.77 -14.05
CA GLN A 146 -3.43 -4.37 -14.01
C GLN A 146 -2.53 -3.80 -15.11
N THR A 147 -3.04 -3.66 -16.33
CA THR A 147 -2.30 -3.07 -17.46
C THR A 147 -1.96 -1.61 -17.21
N PHE A 148 -2.92 -0.84 -16.67
CA PHE A 148 -2.66 0.54 -16.25
C PHE A 148 -1.52 0.61 -15.22
N MET A 149 -1.55 -0.24 -14.19
CA MET A 149 -0.50 -0.26 -13.17
C MET A 149 0.86 -0.69 -13.75
N MET A 150 0.88 -1.62 -14.70
CA MET A 150 2.11 -1.96 -15.43
C MET A 150 2.70 -0.77 -16.18
N LEU A 151 1.87 0.01 -16.87
CA LEU A 151 2.31 1.24 -17.56
C LEU A 151 2.85 2.27 -16.57
N VAL A 152 2.19 2.46 -15.42
CA VAL A 152 2.66 3.36 -14.36
C VAL A 152 4.02 2.92 -13.82
N ILE A 153 4.22 1.63 -13.55
CA ILE A 153 5.52 1.10 -13.10
C ILE A 153 6.58 1.32 -14.18
N SER A 154 6.26 1.02 -15.44
CA SER A 154 7.20 1.17 -16.56
C SER A 154 7.62 2.64 -16.72
N PHE A 155 6.66 3.56 -16.65
CA PHE A 155 6.92 4.99 -16.70
C PHE A 155 7.74 5.48 -15.50
N ASN A 156 7.44 5.00 -14.29
CA ASN A 156 8.21 5.30 -13.09
C ASN A 156 9.69 4.89 -13.24
N THR A 157 9.98 3.76 -13.89
CA THR A 157 11.35 3.29 -14.10
C THR A 157 12.14 4.15 -15.08
N LEU A 158 11.49 4.67 -16.12
CA LEU A 158 12.10 5.64 -17.02
C LEU A 158 12.38 6.95 -16.30
N ILE A 159 11.44 7.42 -15.47
CA ILE A 159 11.62 8.60 -14.63
C ILE A 159 12.84 8.46 -13.72
N MET A 160 13.02 7.31 -13.05
CA MET A 160 14.21 7.08 -12.22
C MET A 160 15.51 7.21 -13.00
N GLY A 161 15.55 6.69 -14.24
CA GLY A 161 16.71 6.83 -15.11
C GLY A 161 16.99 8.28 -15.50
N PHE A 162 15.94 9.07 -15.73
CA PHE A 162 16.06 10.50 -16.03
C PHE A 162 16.44 11.35 -14.81
N GLU A 163 15.96 10.99 -13.62
CA GLU A 163 16.32 11.64 -12.36
C GLU A 163 17.83 11.56 -12.11
N GLU A 164 18.46 10.42 -12.43
CA GLU A 164 19.90 10.24 -12.29
C GLU A 164 20.70 11.11 -13.28
N GLN A 165 20.23 11.24 -14.52
CA GLN A 165 20.88 12.06 -15.55
C GLN A 165 20.70 13.57 -15.31
N TRP A 166 19.52 13.98 -14.82
CA TRP A 166 19.14 15.37 -14.62
C TRP A 166 18.68 15.64 -13.18
N SER A 167 19.57 15.39 -12.22
CA SER A 167 19.30 15.52 -10.78
C SER A 167 18.95 16.95 -10.32
N ALA A 168 19.29 17.98 -11.10
CA ALA A 168 19.05 19.39 -10.76
C ALA A 168 17.60 19.88 -10.97
N PHE A 169 16.71 19.05 -11.53
CA PHE A 169 15.34 19.48 -11.82
C PHE A 169 14.46 19.47 -10.54
N PRO A 170 13.82 20.60 -10.18
CA PRO A 170 13.14 20.74 -8.88
C PRO A 170 11.79 20.01 -8.77
N MET A 171 11.22 19.52 -9.87
CA MET A 171 9.89 18.89 -9.88
C MET A 171 9.91 17.40 -9.51
N TRP A 172 11.08 16.75 -9.43
CA TRP A 172 11.20 15.32 -9.14
C TRP A 172 10.44 14.87 -7.87
N PRO A 173 10.52 15.60 -6.73
CA PRO A 173 9.80 15.21 -5.52
C PRO A 173 8.28 15.19 -5.72
N CYS A 174 7.74 16.10 -6.53
CA CYS A 174 6.30 16.13 -6.83
C CYS A 174 5.88 14.94 -7.70
N VAL A 175 6.69 14.58 -8.69
CA VAL A 175 6.46 13.42 -9.55
C VAL A 175 6.52 12.12 -8.73
N ASP A 176 7.54 11.97 -7.88
CA ASP A 176 7.68 10.82 -6.99
C ASP A 176 6.52 10.70 -6.00
N SER A 177 6.08 11.83 -5.44
CA SER A 177 4.92 11.87 -4.55
C SER A 177 3.64 11.46 -5.26
N ALA A 178 3.41 11.94 -6.49
CA ALA A 178 2.25 11.57 -7.28
C ALA A 178 2.22 10.06 -7.59
N LEU A 179 3.37 9.48 -7.97
CA LEU A 179 3.51 8.05 -8.24
C LEU A 179 3.33 7.22 -6.96
N LEU A 180 3.87 7.69 -5.83
CA LEU A 180 3.67 7.05 -4.54
C LEU A 180 2.19 7.01 -4.14
N ILE A 181 1.44 8.09 -4.36
CA ILE A 181 -0.01 8.14 -4.09
C ILE A 181 -0.75 7.07 -4.91
N ILE A 182 -0.40 6.90 -6.19
CA ILE A 182 -0.99 5.87 -7.05
C ILE A 182 -0.72 4.46 -6.48
N TYR A 183 0.51 4.20 -6.01
CA TYR A 183 0.86 2.90 -5.40
C TYR A 183 0.18 2.67 -4.05
N ILE A 184 0.06 3.70 -3.21
CA ILE A 184 -0.70 3.62 -1.96
C ILE A 184 -2.15 3.27 -2.26
N PHE A 185 -2.76 3.97 -3.22
CA PHE A 185 -4.14 3.72 -3.63
C PHE A 185 -4.32 2.29 -4.12
N GLU A 186 -3.48 1.81 -5.04
CA GLU A 186 -3.50 0.43 -5.52
C GLU A 186 -3.41 -0.58 -4.37
N LEU A 187 -2.46 -0.40 -3.46
CA LEU A 187 -2.27 -1.31 -2.34
C LEU A 187 -3.48 -1.34 -1.41
N LEU A 188 -4.05 -0.17 -1.09
CA LEU A 188 -5.25 -0.08 -0.25
C LEU A 188 -6.44 -0.78 -0.89
N VAL A 189 -6.64 -0.61 -2.20
CA VAL A 189 -7.70 -1.26 -2.96
C VAL A 189 -7.53 -2.79 -2.93
N ARG A 190 -6.30 -3.31 -3.13
CA ARG A 190 -6.04 -4.76 -3.02
C ARG A 190 -6.21 -5.31 -1.61
N ILE A 191 -5.69 -4.61 -0.58
CA ILE A 191 -5.88 -5.01 0.82
C ILE A 191 -7.37 -5.07 1.15
N LYS A 192 -8.14 -4.10 0.67
CA LYS A 192 -9.58 -4.07 0.87
C LYS A 192 -10.28 -5.24 0.19
N HIS A 193 -9.93 -5.54 -1.07
CA HIS A 193 -10.53 -6.64 -1.83
C HIS A 193 -10.21 -8.00 -1.19
N SER A 194 -8.94 -8.27 -0.89
CA SER A 194 -8.49 -9.55 -0.35
C SER A 194 -8.72 -9.68 1.16
N GLY A 195 -8.95 -8.58 1.88
CA GLY A 195 -9.19 -8.55 3.32
C GLY A 195 -8.11 -9.28 4.13
N CYS A 196 -8.54 -10.12 5.07
CA CYS A 196 -7.63 -10.93 5.89
C CYS A 196 -6.83 -11.97 5.10
N ARG A 197 -7.26 -12.33 3.88
CA ARG A 197 -6.53 -13.27 3.01
C ARG A 197 -5.26 -12.65 2.44
N PHE A 198 -5.17 -11.32 2.39
CA PHE A 198 -3.96 -10.62 1.95
C PHE A 198 -2.73 -10.99 2.80
N PHE A 199 -2.93 -11.14 4.12
CA PHE A 199 -1.87 -11.41 5.10
C PHE A 199 -1.79 -12.88 5.55
N ARG A 200 -2.86 -13.67 5.34
CA ARG A 200 -2.99 -15.06 5.80
C ARG A 200 -3.41 -16.04 4.70
N GLY A 201 -3.18 -15.68 3.44
CA GLY A 201 -3.44 -16.53 2.29
C GLY A 201 -2.74 -17.89 2.38
N SER A 202 -3.29 -18.90 1.71
CA SER A 202 -2.82 -20.29 1.79
C SER A 202 -1.53 -20.54 0.98
N GLU A 203 -1.18 -19.68 0.04
CA GLU A 203 0.00 -19.84 -0.81
C GLU A 203 1.19 -19.00 -0.32
N ALA A 204 2.26 -19.66 0.08
CA ALA A 204 3.47 -19.02 0.60
C ALA A 204 4.08 -18.02 -0.40
N THR A 205 4.01 -18.30 -1.69
CA THR A 205 4.56 -17.44 -2.74
C THR A 205 3.81 -16.11 -2.82
N GLU A 206 2.48 -16.14 -2.84
CA GLU A 206 1.66 -14.92 -2.91
C GLU A 206 1.84 -14.03 -1.68
N LEU A 207 1.98 -14.65 -0.50
CA LEU A 207 2.27 -13.92 0.74
C LEU A 207 3.57 -13.13 0.65
N VAL A 208 4.65 -13.73 0.16
CA VAL A 208 5.95 -13.05 0.01
C VAL A 208 5.81 -11.82 -0.89
N TRP A 209 5.10 -11.95 -2.00
CA TRP A 209 4.89 -10.83 -2.92
C TRP A 209 4.00 -9.73 -2.32
N ASN A 210 2.98 -10.08 -1.55
CA ASN A 210 2.12 -9.10 -0.89
C ASN A 210 2.86 -8.35 0.23
N TRP A 211 3.72 -9.05 0.98
CA TRP A 211 4.60 -8.43 1.97
C TRP A 211 5.66 -7.52 1.34
N LEU A 212 6.22 -7.93 0.20
CA LEU A 212 7.15 -7.11 -0.58
C LEU A 212 6.47 -5.83 -1.10
N ASP A 213 5.26 -5.95 -1.64
CA ASP A 213 4.44 -4.80 -2.08
C ASP A 213 4.18 -3.83 -0.91
N LEU A 214 3.80 -4.36 0.27
CA LEU A 214 3.61 -3.56 1.48
C LEU A 214 4.91 -2.84 1.90
N LEU A 215 6.03 -3.57 1.94
CA LEU A 215 7.33 -3.02 2.33
C LEU A 215 7.76 -1.88 1.41
N ILE A 216 7.56 -2.02 0.11
CA ILE A 216 7.91 -0.99 -0.88
C ILE A 216 7.08 0.28 -0.67
N VAL A 217 5.77 0.15 -0.47
CA VAL A 217 4.88 1.30 -0.27
C VAL A 217 5.17 1.99 1.06
N VAL A 218 5.30 1.22 2.15
CA VAL A 218 5.64 1.76 3.48
C VAL A 218 7.01 2.43 3.45
N GLY A 219 8.01 1.80 2.82
CA GLY A 219 9.34 2.39 2.65
C GLY A 219 9.29 3.72 1.89
N GLY A 220 8.47 3.81 0.83
CA GLY A 220 8.25 5.06 0.10
C GLY A 220 7.57 6.16 0.91
N VAL A 221 6.60 5.81 1.76
CA VAL A 221 5.95 6.77 2.67
C VAL A 221 6.94 7.27 3.73
N VAL A 222 7.73 6.37 4.30
CA VAL A 222 8.77 6.73 5.27
C VAL A 222 9.80 7.66 4.64
N ASP A 223 10.27 7.38 3.42
CA ASP A 223 11.19 8.25 2.69
C ASP A 223 10.57 9.65 2.47
N ALA A 224 9.35 9.71 1.96
CA ALA A 224 8.66 10.98 1.69
C ALA A 224 8.40 11.82 2.95
N CYS A 225 8.05 11.20 4.07
CA CYS A 225 7.74 11.92 5.31
C CYS A 225 8.98 12.27 6.13
N PHE A 226 9.97 11.38 6.25
CA PHE A 226 11.08 11.56 7.21
C PHE A 226 12.30 12.25 6.60
N VAL A 227 12.55 12.12 5.30
CA VAL A 227 13.74 12.73 4.67
C VAL A 227 13.71 14.26 4.69
N PRO A 228 12.59 14.95 4.38
CA PRO A 228 12.54 16.41 4.43
C PRO A 228 12.71 16.94 5.86
N SER A 229 12.13 16.25 6.84
CA SER A 229 12.17 16.64 8.25
C SER A 229 13.51 16.40 8.93
N ALA A 230 14.36 15.52 8.37
CA ALA A 230 15.64 15.13 8.95
C ALA A 230 16.83 16.04 8.61
N GLN A 231 16.62 17.11 7.83
CA GLN A 231 17.66 18.10 7.51
C GLN A 231 17.97 19.06 8.68
N GLY A 232 17.19 19.06 9.76
CA GLY A 232 17.49 19.78 11.00
C GLY A 232 18.47 18.99 11.89
N GLY A 233 19.74 19.38 11.88
CA GLY A 233 20.86 18.63 12.47
C GLY A 233 20.70 18.18 13.93
N GLY A 234 20.93 16.88 14.16
CA GLY A 234 21.01 16.23 15.48
C GLY A 234 21.49 14.77 15.33
N LYS A 235 21.41 13.94 16.39
CA LYS A 235 21.74 12.47 16.42
C LYS A 235 21.09 11.63 15.29
N LEU A 236 20.22 12.25 14.52
CA LEU A 236 19.60 11.83 13.29
C LEU A 236 20.58 11.67 12.10
N GLY A 237 21.86 12.05 12.20
CA GLY A 237 22.83 11.87 11.10
C GLY A 237 22.97 10.43 10.59
N ASN A 238 23.01 9.44 11.50
CA ASN A 238 23.03 8.02 11.13
C ASN A 238 21.68 7.57 10.53
N ALA A 239 20.58 8.12 11.04
CA ALA A 239 19.24 7.86 10.48
C ALA A 239 19.12 8.48 9.07
N VAL A 240 19.69 9.65 8.83
CA VAL A 240 19.74 10.28 7.50
C VAL A 240 20.54 9.42 6.52
N THR A 241 21.66 8.83 6.92
CA THR A 241 22.40 7.90 6.05
C THR A 241 21.61 6.62 5.75
N MET A 242 20.88 6.08 6.74
CA MET A 242 20.00 4.92 6.52
C MET A 242 18.81 5.26 5.62
N LEU A 243 18.20 6.44 5.79
CA LEU A 243 17.12 6.92 4.95
C LEU A 243 17.60 7.19 3.51
N ARG A 244 18.82 7.72 3.33
CA ARG A 244 19.44 7.86 2.00
C ARG A 244 19.59 6.51 1.29
N MET A 245 19.98 5.47 2.02
CA MET A 245 20.03 4.10 1.47
C MET A 245 18.63 3.53 1.23
N ALA A 246 17.65 3.86 2.09
CA ALA A 246 16.26 3.45 1.93
C ALA A 246 15.63 4.03 0.66
N ARG A 247 16.12 5.17 0.14
CA ARG A 247 15.73 5.67 -1.19
C ARG A 247 15.98 4.64 -2.29
N LEU A 248 17.03 3.81 -2.20
CA LEU A 248 17.28 2.73 -3.18
C LEU A 248 16.18 1.67 -3.16
N ALA A 249 15.40 1.56 -2.08
CA ALA A 249 14.30 0.62 -2.01
C ALA A 249 13.19 0.93 -3.05
N ARG A 250 13.13 2.15 -3.58
CA ARG A 250 12.22 2.47 -4.71
C ARG A 250 12.53 1.64 -5.96
N VAL A 251 13.78 1.22 -6.16
CA VAL A 251 14.20 0.33 -7.26
C VAL A 251 13.51 -1.02 -7.17
N PHE A 252 13.16 -1.51 -5.96
CA PHE A 252 12.39 -2.74 -5.81
C PHE A 252 10.99 -2.68 -6.45
N ARG A 253 10.46 -1.50 -6.79
CA ARG A 253 9.23 -1.38 -7.60
C ARG A 253 9.36 -2.10 -8.96
N LEU A 254 10.57 -2.19 -9.53
CA LEU A 254 10.86 -2.97 -10.74
C LEU A 254 10.54 -4.45 -10.56
N VAL A 255 10.68 -4.99 -9.34
CA VAL A 255 10.39 -6.39 -9.04
C VAL A 255 8.89 -6.68 -9.21
N ARG A 256 8.02 -5.68 -9.03
CA ARG A 256 6.58 -5.80 -9.33
C ARG A 256 6.31 -5.95 -10.84
N LEU A 257 7.13 -5.33 -11.69
CA LEU A 257 7.03 -5.49 -13.16
C LEU A 257 7.30 -6.94 -13.57
N VAL A 258 8.31 -7.57 -12.95
CA VAL A 258 8.64 -8.98 -13.19
C VAL A 258 7.45 -9.90 -12.86
N ARG A 259 6.78 -9.65 -11.73
CA ARG A 259 5.56 -10.41 -11.35
C ARG A 259 4.40 -10.16 -12.33
N ALA A 260 4.23 -8.92 -12.78
CA ALA A 260 3.09 -8.53 -13.60
C ALA A 260 3.18 -9.09 -15.04
N VAL A 261 4.38 -9.42 -15.52
CA VAL A 261 4.61 -9.99 -16.85
C VAL A 261 4.87 -11.51 -16.71
N PRO A 262 3.89 -12.38 -17.03
CA PRO A 262 4.00 -13.82 -16.79
C PRO A 262 5.23 -14.49 -17.44
N PRO A 263 5.64 -14.12 -18.68
CA PRO A 263 6.89 -14.62 -19.27
C PRO A 263 8.13 -14.27 -18.43
N LEU A 264 8.25 -13.03 -17.94
CA LEU A 264 9.40 -12.60 -17.14
C LEU A 264 9.42 -13.30 -15.78
N TYR A 265 8.26 -13.46 -15.16
CA TYR A 265 8.13 -14.22 -13.91
C TYR A 265 8.61 -15.66 -14.09
N THR A 266 8.14 -16.34 -15.15
CA THR A 266 8.51 -17.73 -15.44
C THR A 266 10.00 -17.89 -15.68
N LEU A 267 10.61 -16.97 -16.44
CA LEU A 267 12.06 -16.94 -16.65
C LEU A 267 12.82 -16.73 -15.33
N THR A 268 12.37 -15.80 -14.49
CA THR A 268 13.01 -15.50 -13.21
C THR A 268 12.96 -16.69 -12.26
N VAL A 269 11.82 -17.38 -12.18
CA VAL A 269 11.68 -18.63 -11.40
C VAL A 269 12.56 -19.74 -11.99
N GLY A 270 12.65 -19.84 -13.32
CA GLY A 270 13.54 -20.78 -14.00
C GLY A 270 15.01 -20.55 -13.65
N ILE A 271 15.47 -19.30 -13.69
CA ILE A 271 16.83 -18.90 -13.28
C ILE A 271 17.06 -19.25 -11.82
N ALA A 272 16.13 -18.91 -10.92
CA ALA A 272 16.26 -19.22 -9.50
C ALA A 272 16.40 -20.73 -9.23
N LYS A 273 15.65 -21.57 -9.97
CA LYS A 273 15.80 -23.03 -9.90
C LYS A 273 17.14 -23.51 -10.46
N ALA A 274 17.60 -22.96 -11.58
CA ALA A 274 18.90 -23.31 -12.16
C ALA A 274 20.07 -22.94 -11.22
N MET A 275 19.96 -21.83 -10.49
CA MET A 275 20.95 -21.42 -9.50
C MET A 275 21.14 -22.45 -8.37
N GLN A 276 20.11 -23.24 -8.04
CA GLN A 276 20.25 -24.34 -7.08
C GLN A 276 21.30 -25.37 -7.55
N GLY A 277 21.30 -25.70 -8.84
CA GLY A 277 22.30 -26.59 -9.44
C GLY A 277 23.70 -25.96 -9.46
N VAL A 278 23.78 -24.68 -9.84
CA VAL A 278 25.05 -23.91 -9.81
C VAL A 278 25.63 -23.86 -8.40
N GLY A 279 24.79 -23.80 -7.36
CA GLY A 279 25.23 -23.84 -5.96
C GLY A 279 26.05 -25.09 -5.63
N TRP A 280 25.61 -26.27 -6.08
CA TRP A 280 26.36 -27.52 -5.86
C TRP A 280 27.67 -27.57 -6.66
N VAL A 281 27.66 -27.05 -7.88
CA VAL A 281 28.88 -26.92 -8.69
C VAL A 281 29.86 -25.97 -8.00
N MET A 282 29.40 -24.85 -7.46
CA MET A 282 30.23 -23.91 -6.69
C MET A 282 30.83 -24.57 -5.44
N VAL A 283 30.05 -25.37 -4.70
CA VAL A 283 30.57 -26.12 -3.55
C VAL A 283 31.66 -27.12 -3.97
N LEU A 284 31.45 -27.85 -5.07
CA LEU A 284 32.45 -28.78 -5.61
C LEU A 284 33.73 -28.03 -6.04
N THR A 285 33.59 -26.94 -6.79
CA THR A 285 34.72 -26.12 -7.25
C THR A 285 35.51 -25.56 -6.08
N VAL A 286 34.85 -25.00 -5.06
CA VAL A 286 35.51 -24.52 -3.84
C VAL A 286 36.23 -25.67 -3.12
N SER A 287 35.63 -26.85 -3.06
CA SER A 287 36.25 -28.02 -2.42
C SER A 287 37.52 -28.48 -3.15
N VAL A 288 37.49 -28.53 -4.48
CA VAL A 288 38.65 -28.90 -5.31
C VAL A 288 39.77 -27.87 -5.18
N LEU A 289 39.44 -26.58 -5.32
CA LEU A 289 40.42 -25.49 -5.17
C LEU A 289 41.04 -25.49 -3.77
N TYR A 290 40.27 -25.81 -2.73
CA TYR A 290 40.78 -25.95 -1.36
C TYR A 290 41.77 -27.11 -1.22
N ILE A 291 41.44 -28.29 -1.75
CA ILE A 291 42.33 -29.46 -1.72
C ILE A 291 43.62 -29.17 -2.50
N CYS A 292 43.52 -28.59 -3.70
CA CYS A 292 44.68 -28.22 -4.52
C CYS A 292 45.55 -27.15 -3.84
N SER A 293 44.95 -26.15 -3.19
CA SER A 293 45.68 -25.16 -2.39
C SER A 293 46.41 -25.83 -1.23
N LEU A 294 45.74 -26.72 -0.49
CA LEU A 294 46.34 -27.45 0.63
C LEU A 294 47.52 -28.32 0.17
N VAL A 295 47.37 -29.03 -0.94
CA VAL A 295 48.45 -29.83 -1.53
C VAL A 295 49.59 -28.92 -2.01
N GLY A 296 49.30 -27.82 -2.70
CA GLY A 296 50.31 -26.85 -3.15
C GLY A 296 51.11 -26.25 -2.00
N VAL A 297 50.45 -25.83 -0.91
CA VAL A 297 51.11 -25.31 0.29
C VAL A 297 51.98 -26.39 0.94
N LYS A 298 51.50 -27.64 1.02
CA LYS A 298 52.24 -28.75 1.64
C LYS A 298 53.45 -29.18 0.81
N LEU A 299 53.31 -29.28 -0.50
CA LEU A 299 54.37 -29.77 -1.40
C LEU A 299 55.37 -28.67 -1.75
N VAL A 300 54.88 -27.50 -2.14
CA VAL A 300 55.68 -26.40 -2.68
C VAL A 300 56.00 -25.38 -1.61
N GLY A 301 54.99 -24.88 -0.88
CA GLY A 301 55.15 -23.84 0.13
C GLY A 301 56.04 -24.26 1.31
N ARG A 302 56.01 -25.55 1.70
CA ARG A 302 56.87 -26.12 2.74
C ARG A 302 58.11 -26.84 2.21
N GLY A 303 58.37 -26.78 0.90
CA GLY A 303 59.60 -27.25 0.28
C GLY A 303 59.80 -28.76 0.21
N TRP A 304 58.72 -29.56 0.22
CA TRP A 304 58.82 -31.03 0.09
C TRP A 304 59.17 -31.46 -1.34
N VAL A 305 58.75 -30.68 -2.33
CA VAL A 305 58.99 -30.92 -3.77
C VAL A 305 59.41 -29.59 -4.42
N LEU A 306 60.62 -29.13 -4.14
CA LEU A 306 61.26 -28.09 -4.95
C LEU A 306 62.11 -28.80 -6.03
N PRO A 307 61.83 -28.60 -7.34
CA PRO A 307 62.65 -29.19 -8.39
C PRO A 307 64.07 -28.66 -8.30
N GLY A 308 65.07 -29.54 -8.21
CA GLY A 308 66.50 -29.20 -8.19
C GLY A 308 67.05 -28.65 -9.52
N GLY A 309 66.28 -27.81 -10.23
CA GLY A 309 66.63 -27.26 -11.54
C GLY A 309 65.89 -25.98 -11.95
N LEU A 310 65.11 -25.35 -11.06
CA LEU A 310 64.54 -24.02 -11.29
C LEU A 310 65.53 -22.93 -10.87
N ALA A 311 65.60 -21.82 -11.63
CA ALA A 311 66.33 -20.64 -11.19
C ALA A 311 65.78 -20.14 -9.85
N GLU A 312 66.65 -19.69 -8.93
CA GLU A 312 66.25 -19.30 -7.56
C GLU A 312 65.10 -18.28 -7.53
N ALA A 313 65.06 -17.37 -8.51
CA ALA A 313 64.01 -16.37 -8.64
C ALA A 313 62.62 -16.97 -8.96
N ASP A 314 62.56 -18.02 -9.77
CA ASP A 314 61.30 -18.66 -10.15
C ASP A 314 60.82 -19.65 -9.09
N ALA A 315 61.76 -20.32 -8.41
CA ALA A 315 61.45 -21.13 -7.24
C ALA A 315 60.86 -20.29 -6.10
N ALA A 316 61.40 -19.09 -5.86
CA ALA A 316 60.88 -18.16 -4.84
C ALA A 316 59.46 -17.66 -5.18
N ARG A 317 59.18 -17.32 -6.45
CA ARG A 317 57.83 -16.91 -6.90
C ARG A 317 56.80 -18.02 -6.73
N VAL A 318 57.18 -19.26 -7.05
CA VAL A 318 56.31 -20.43 -6.94
C VAL A 318 56.05 -20.79 -5.47
N ALA A 319 57.05 -20.66 -4.59
CA ALA A 319 56.87 -20.81 -3.15
C ALA A 319 56.00 -19.70 -2.54
N GLU A 320 56.14 -18.45 -3.00
CA GLU A 320 55.30 -17.33 -2.57
C GLU A 320 53.84 -17.51 -3.01
N THR A 321 53.62 -18.08 -4.19
CA THR A 321 52.28 -18.40 -4.72
C THR A 321 51.51 -19.37 -3.80
N PHE A 322 52.20 -20.28 -3.11
CA PHE A 322 51.61 -21.27 -2.19
C PHE A 322 52.07 -21.08 -0.73
N ARG A 323 52.26 -19.83 -0.30
CA ARG A 323 52.69 -19.52 1.08
C ARG A 323 51.67 -19.97 2.13
N ASP A 324 50.40 -19.59 1.94
CA ASP A 324 49.29 -19.90 2.84
C ASP A 324 48.06 -20.40 2.07
N ILE A 325 47.19 -21.17 2.72
CA ILE A 325 46.01 -21.79 2.09
C ILE A 325 45.06 -20.75 1.44
N PRO A 326 44.73 -19.60 2.08
CA PRO A 326 43.87 -18.59 1.44
C PRO A 326 44.50 -17.95 0.21
N ILE A 327 45.82 -17.74 0.24
CA ILE A 327 46.59 -17.14 -0.86
C ILE A 327 46.70 -18.13 -2.01
N GLY A 328 47.06 -19.39 -1.74
CA GLY A 328 47.10 -20.45 -2.74
C GLY A 328 45.73 -20.72 -3.35
N PHE A 329 44.66 -20.67 -2.54
CA PHE A 329 43.28 -20.79 -3.00
C PHE A 329 42.89 -19.64 -3.94
N PHE A 330 43.17 -18.39 -3.54
CA PHE A 330 42.90 -17.22 -4.36
C PHE A 330 43.68 -17.23 -5.67
N ASN A 331 44.96 -17.64 -5.63
CA ASN A 331 45.81 -17.77 -6.81
C ASN A 331 45.30 -18.85 -7.77
N LEU A 332 44.85 -20.00 -7.24
CA LEU A 332 44.22 -21.05 -8.05
C LEU A 332 42.84 -20.65 -8.60
N PHE A 333 42.09 -19.81 -7.89
CA PHE A 333 40.81 -19.28 -8.38
C PHE A 333 40.99 -18.23 -9.48
N LYS A 334 42.08 -17.45 -9.41
CA LYS A 334 42.42 -16.43 -10.41
C LYS A 334 42.95 -17.03 -11.72
N ALA A 335 43.63 -18.17 -11.64
CA ALA A 335 44.26 -18.87 -12.76
C ALA A 335 43.22 -19.50 -13.71
#